data_AF-A0A8J2L3R9-F1
#
_entry.id   AF-A0A8J2L3R9-F1
#
_cell.length_a   1.000
_cell.length_b   1.000
_cell.length_c   1.000
_cell.angle_alpha   90.00
_cell.angle_beta   90.00
_cell.angle_gamma   90.00
#
_symmetry.space_group_name_H-M   'P 1'
#
loop_
_entity.id
_entity.type
_entity.pdbx_description
1 polymer ?
#
loop_
_entity_poly.entity_id
_entity_poly.type
_entity_poly.pdbx_seq_one_letter_code
_entity_poly.pdbx_strand_id
1 'polypeptide(L)'
;NQIAFSRGNRGFIAINNDDFLLDRTFSTGLPGGIYCDVISGNLEDGTCTGKFITVGDDGSAQIYISNTDEDPIIAIHAEAKL
;
A
#
# COMPACT_ATOMS: atom_id res chain seq x y z
N ASN A 1 11.49 13.36 0.26
CA ASN A 1 11.06 12.82 1.56
C ASN A 1 10.18 11.60 1.33
N GLN A 2 10.71 10.38 1.49
CA GLN A 2 9.95 9.14 1.29
C GLN A 2 10.07 8.29 2.56
N ILE A 3 8.93 7.82 3.09
CA ILE A 3 8.89 6.97 4.29
C ILE A 3 7.90 5.83 4.10
N ALA A 4 8.20 4.70 4.73
CA ALA A 4 7.26 3.59 4.85
C ALA A 4 7.45 2.91 6.21
N PHE A 5 6.35 2.47 6.82
CA PHE A 5 6.38 1.72 8.07
C PHE A 5 5.17 0.81 8.23
N SER A 6 5.32 -0.21 9.06
CA SER A 6 4.25 -1.16 9.39
C SER A 6 3.80 -1.05 10.84
N ARG A 7 2.60 -1.55 11.11
CA ARG A 7 2.02 -1.73 12.45
C ARG A 7 1.89 -3.22 12.73
N GLY A 8 3.02 -3.84 13.08
CA GLY A 8 3.11 -5.29 13.23
C GLY A 8 2.75 -5.98 11.91
N ASN A 9 1.81 -6.91 11.95
CA ASN A 9 1.31 -7.65 10.79
C ASN A 9 -0.11 -7.26 10.38
N ARG A 10 -0.58 -6.07 10.79
CA ARG A 10 -1.96 -5.63 10.55
C ARG A 10 -2.12 -4.43 9.64
N GLY A 11 -1.05 -3.67 9.39
CA GLY A 11 -1.12 -2.53 8.49
C GLY A 11 0.24 -2.03 8.04
N PHE A 12 0.27 -1.39 6.88
CA PHE A 12 1.43 -0.80 6.25
C PHE A 12 1.04 0.51 5.59
N ILE A 13 1.90 1.52 5.69
CA ILE A 13 1.74 2.81 5.04
C ILE A 13 3.04 3.23 4.38
N ALA A 14 2.93 3.84 3.20
CA ALA A 14 4.01 4.48 2.48
C ALA A 14 3.57 5.88 2.04
N ILE A 15 4.46 6.86 2.20
CA ILE A 15 4.20 8.27 1.89
C ILE A 15 5.35 8.76 1.01
N ASN A 16 5.00 9.43 -0.10
CA ASN A 16 5.96 10.10 -0.97
C ASN A 16 5.71 11.62 -0.96
N ASN A 17 6.56 12.36 -0.24
CA ASN A 17 6.59 13.81 -0.25
C ASN A 17 7.94 14.31 -0.83
N ASP A 18 8.43 13.60 -1.83
CA ASP A 18 9.57 14.00 -2.67
C ASP A 18 9.09 14.44 -4.04
N ASP A 19 9.96 15.07 -4.82
CA ASP A 19 9.63 15.58 -6.16
C ASP A 19 9.83 14.50 -7.26
N PHE A 20 9.93 13.23 -6.87
CA PHE A 20 10.13 12.10 -7.78
C PHE A 20 9.39 10.82 -7.33
N LEU A 21 9.26 9.86 -8.25
CA LEU A 21 8.57 8.58 -8.06
C LEU A 21 9.17 7.76 -6.90
N LEU A 22 8.32 7.28 -6.00
CA LEU A 22 8.66 6.14 -5.14
C LEU A 22 8.34 4.87 -5.91
N ASP A 23 9.36 4.10 -6.28
CA ASP A 23 9.26 2.75 -6.85
C ASP A 23 10.25 1.85 -6.12
N ARG A 24 9.77 1.16 -5.07
CA ARG A 24 10.59 0.24 -4.28
C ARG A 24 9.78 -0.89 -3.68
N THR A 25 10.46 -2.01 -3.47
CA THR A 25 9.94 -3.13 -2.68
C THR A 25 10.20 -2.90 -1.19
N PHE A 26 9.16 -3.07 -0.37
CA PHE A 26 9.24 -3.00 1.09
C PHE A 26 8.75 -4.29 1.72
N SER A 27 9.33 -4.64 2.88
CA SER A 27 8.73 -5.63 3.78
C SER A 27 7.56 -4.97 4.51
N THR A 28 6.34 -5.44 4.23
CA THR A 28 5.11 -4.84 4.77
C THR A 28 4.75 -5.38 6.15
N GLY A 29 5.26 -6.58 6.49
CA GLY A 29 4.82 -7.35 7.65
C GLY A 29 3.43 -8.01 7.48
N LEU A 30 2.71 -7.73 6.39
CA LEU A 30 1.41 -8.31 6.10
C LEU A 30 1.56 -9.73 5.51
N PRO A 31 0.60 -10.62 5.74
CA PRO A 31 0.52 -11.90 5.03
C PRO A 31 0.33 -11.70 3.52
N GLY A 32 0.78 -12.66 2.71
CA GLY A 32 0.57 -12.66 1.27
C GLY A 32 -0.91 -12.53 0.86
N GLY A 33 -1.17 -11.79 -0.21
CA GLY A 33 -2.51 -11.53 -0.75
C GLY A 33 -2.64 -10.16 -1.39
N ILE A 34 -3.86 -9.83 -1.81
CA ILE A 34 -4.18 -8.54 -2.44
C ILE A 34 -4.90 -7.66 -1.41
N TYR A 35 -4.44 -6.42 -1.28
CA TYR A 35 -4.98 -5.44 -0.34
C TYR A 35 -5.43 -4.20 -1.09
N CYS A 36 -6.58 -3.65 -0.73
CA CYS A 36 -7.06 -2.38 -1.24
C CYS A 36 -6.36 -1.23 -0.55
N ASP A 37 -5.88 -0.26 -1.32
CA ASP A 37 -5.40 1.00 -0.78
C ASP A 37 -6.58 1.84 -0.31
N VAL A 38 -6.65 2.09 1.00
CA VAL A 38 -7.76 2.82 1.63
C VAL A 38 -7.67 4.33 1.47
N ILE A 39 -6.59 4.85 0.86
CA ILE A 39 -6.46 6.26 0.52
C ILE A 39 -7.12 6.53 -0.84
N SER A 40 -6.79 5.75 -1.86
CA SER A 40 -7.36 5.92 -3.21
C SER A 40 -8.73 5.26 -3.41
N GLY A 41 -9.21 4.46 -2.46
CA GLY A 41 -10.54 3.84 -2.54
C GLY A 41 -10.88 2.99 -1.30
N ASN A 42 -11.80 2.04 -1.48
CA ASN A 42 -12.31 1.15 -0.44
C ASN A 42 -12.38 -0.30 -0.93
N LEU A 43 -12.55 -1.23 0.01
CA LEU A 43 -13.01 -2.59 -0.27
C LEU A 43 -14.55 -2.61 -0.26
N GLU A 44 -15.16 -2.76 -1.43
CA GLU A 44 -16.62 -2.82 -1.60
C GLU A 44 -16.98 -4.05 -2.43
N ASP A 45 -17.93 -4.84 -1.93
CA ASP A 45 -18.43 -6.08 -2.57
C ASP A 45 -17.32 -7.05 -3.06
N GLY A 46 -16.23 -7.15 -2.30
CA GLY A 46 -15.09 -8.01 -2.63
C GLY A 46 -14.22 -7.46 -3.76
N THR A 47 -14.25 -6.16 -4.01
CA THR A 47 -13.41 -5.48 -5.01
C THR A 47 -12.82 -4.19 -4.45
N CYS A 48 -11.61 -3.84 -4.90
CA CYS A 48 -11.03 -2.54 -4.58
C CYS A 48 -11.55 -1.48 -5.55
N THR A 49 -12.13 -0.39 -5.03
CA THR A 49 -12.57 0.74 -5.86
C THR A 49 -11.42 1.64 -6.29
N GLY A 50 -10.29 1.59 -5.56
CA GLY A 50 -9.06 2.34 -5.83
C GLY A 50 -7.90 1.45 -6.28
N LYS A 51 -6.68 1.88 -5.96
CA LYS A 51 -5.47 1.07 -6.19
C LYS A 51 -5.49 -0.17 -5.30
N PHE A 52 -4.78 -1.21 -5.72
CA PHE A 52 -4.55 -2.40 -4.92
C PHE A 52 -3.05 -2.74 -4.88
N ILE A 53 -2.63 -3.39 -3.82
CA ILE A 53 -1.25 -3.82 -3.59
C ILE A 53 -1.20 -5.33 -3.43
N THR A 54 -0.34 -5.96 -4.20
CA THR A 54 -0.04 -7.38 -4.05
C THR A 54 1.13 -7.55 -3.09
N VAL A 55 0.88 -8.26 -1.99
CA VAL A 55 1.88 -8.69 -1.03
C VAL A 55 2.24 -10.15 -1.34
N GLY A 56 3.54 -10.42 -1.52
CA GLY A 56 4.06 -11.77 -1.72
C GLY A 56 3.98 -12.63 -0.46
N ASP A 57 4.17 -13.93 -0.61
CA ASP A 57 4.15 -14.88 0.52
C ASP A 57 5.25 -14.61 1.56
N ASP A 58 6.31 -13.91 1.17
CA ASP A 58 7.40 -13.43 2.04
C ASP A 58 7.08 -12.10 2.76
N GLY A 59 5.88 -11.54 2.53
CA GLY A 59 5.43 -10.26 3.07
C GLY A 59 5.99 -9.03 2.35
N SER A 60 6.69 -9.22 1.23
CA SER A 60 7.23 -8.13 0.41
C SER A 60 6.18 -7.59 -0.56
N ALA A 61 6.15 -6.28 -0.77
CA ALA A 61 5.30 -5.65 -1.78
C ALA A 61 6.05 -4.55 -2.51
N GLN A 62 5.84 -4.44 -3.82
CA GLN A 62 6.31 -3.31 -4.60
C GLN A 62 5.34 -2.14 -4.47
N ILE A 63 5.87 -0.99 -4.09
CA ILE A 63 5.10 0.22 -3.84
C ILE A 63 5.48 1.26 -4.89
N TYR A 64 4.45 1.74 -5.58
CA TYR A 64 4.51 2.78 -6.60
C TYR A 64 3.68 3.98 -6.15
N ILE A 65 4.32 5.11 -5.87
CA ILE A 65 3.64 6.37 -5.52
C ILE A 65 4.23 7.49 -6.37
N SER A 66 3.46 8.01 -7.31
CA SER A 66 3.88 9.19 -8.08
C SER A 66 3.83 10.41 -7.17
N ASN A 67 4.79 11.32 -7.31
CA ASN A 67 4.73 12.62 -6.65
C ASN A 67 3.62 13.53 -7.21
N THR A 68 2.93 13.10 -8.27
CA THR A 68 1.78 13.77 -8.88
C THR A 68 0.46 13.04 -8.65
N ASP A 69 0.43 11.98 -7.82
CA ASP A 69 -0.83 11.37 -7.38
C ASP A 69 -1.65 12.41 -6.59
N GLU A 70 -2.99 12.32 -6.65
CA GLU A 70 -3.88 13.21 -5.88
C GLU A 70 -3.54 13.16 -4.39
N ASP A 71 -3.40 11.94 -3.87
CA ASP A 71 -2.83 11.63 -2.56
C ASP A 71 -1.59 10.76 -2.76
N PRO A 72 -0.36 11.30 -2.57
CA PRO A 72 0.88 10.53 -2.73
C PRO A 72 1.17 9.68 -1.48
N ILE A 73 0.19 8.84 -1.13
CA ILE A 73 0.17 7.95 0.04
C ILE A 73 -0.49 6.64 -0.38
N ILE A 74 0.04 5.52 0.08
CA ILE A 74 -0.65 4.22 0.07
C ILE A 74 -0.81 3.76 1.51
N ALA A 75 -2.01 3.31 1.87
CA ALA A 75 -2.27 2.65 3.15
C ALA A 75 -3.05 1.35 2.93
N ILE A 76 -2.53 0.24 3.46
CA ILE A 76 -3.16 -1.09 3.38
C ILE A 76 -3.20 -1.74 4.77
N HIS A 77 -4.25 -2.51 5.05
CA HIS A 77 -4.40 -3.18 6.34
C HIS A 77 -5.18 -4.50 6.24
N ALA A 78 -5.11 -5.32 7.29
CA ALA A 78 -5.70 -6.66 7.35
C ALA A 78 -7.20 -6.71 6.99
N GLU A 79 -8.00 -5.71 7.39
CA GLU A 79 -9.45 -5.65 7.08
C GLU A 79 -9.78 -5.13 5.66
N ALA A 80 -8.78 -4.73 4.89
CA ALA A 80 -8.92 -4.29 3.49
C ALA A 80 -8.28 -5.32 2.54
N LYS A 81 -8.15 -6.56 3.00
CA LYS A 81 -7.66 -7.69 2.20
C LYS A 81 -8.81 -8.32 1.43
N LEU A 82 -8.58 -8.65 0.15
CA LEU A 82 -9.47 -9.47 -0.66
C LEU A 82 -9.50 -10.95 -0.20
#